data_AF-A0A191UGL1-F1
#
_entry.id   AF-A0A191UGL1-F1
#
_cell.length_a   1.000
_cell.length_b   1.000
_cell.length_c   1.000
_cell.angle_alpha   90.00
_cell.angle_beta   90.00
_cell.angle_gamma   90.00
#
_symmetry.space_group_name_H-M   'P 1'
#
loop_
_entity.id
_entity.type
_entity.pdbx_description
1 polymer ?
#
loop_
_entity_poly.entity_id
_entity_poly.type
_entity_poly.pdbx_seq_one_letter_code
_entity_poly.pdbx_strand_id
1 'polypeptide(L)'
;MGTGAITQYVDVAQVVVYLFLFFFVGLVVYLTLESKREGFPLETERFGKIRREYGILGMPRIKKFVTEFGETYFAPMANPPNTEKVSAVPIHPWNGAPLAPVGNPLLAGVGPGSYANRADHVDYDLEGHARIRPLRKLHEISISKIDTNPIGLSVIGADGQKAGTVTDVWVDHMEMLIRYLEVDVAGNRTLLPINFSRIGKRDIKVQSILASQFNQVPKTKHPEEVTLLEEEKIMAYFGAGTLYATPGRQEPLI
;
A
#
# COMPACT_ATOMS: atom_id res chain seq x y z
N MET A 1 39.81 22.33 43.07
CA MET A 1 39.17 21.86 41.82
C MET A 1 37.76 21.43 42.15
N GLY A 2 36.75 21.97 41.47
CA GLY A 2 35.37 21.52 41.64
C GLY A 2 35.20 20.10 41.10
N THR A 3 34.24 19.34 41.64
CA THR A 3 33.93 17.99 41.18
C THR A 3 33.63 18.00 39.68
N GLY A 4 34.33 17.17 38.90
CA GLY A 4 34.12 17.06 37.45
C GLY A 4 34.94 18.00 36.57
N ALA A 5 35.80 18.88 37.12
CA ALA A 5 36.71 19.69 36.32
C ALA A 5 37.88 18.86 35.76
N ILE A 6 38.16 18.98 34.45
CA ILE A 6 39.28 18.33 33.74
C ILE A 6 40.38 19.36 33.44
N THR A 7 40.01 20.57 33.00
CA THR A 7 40.92 21.73 32.87
C THR A 7 40.28 22.99 33.46
N GLN A 8 40.88 24.16 33.28
CA GLN A 8 40.29 25.44 33.71
C GLN A 8 38.95 25.76 33.01
N TYR A 9 38.72 25.22 31.81
CA TYR A 9 37.53 25.50 30.98
C TYR A 9 36.78 24.24 30.51
N VAL A 10 37.24 23.04 30.89
CA VAL A 10 36.63 21.77 30.48
C VAL A 10 36.20 20.99 31.71
N ASP A 11 34.96 20.54 31.72
CA ASP A 11 34.39 19.64 32.71
C ASP A 11 33.77 18.38 32.08
N VAL A 12 33.46 17.39 32.92
CA VAL A 12 32.88 16.12 32.50
C VAL A 12 31.54 16.30 31.79
N ALA A 13 30.70 17.24 32.21
CA ALA A 13 29.39 17.46 31.60
C ALA A 13 29.55 17.95 30.15
N GLN A 14 30.48 18.88 29.92
CA GLN A 14 30.81 19.36 28.58
C GLN A 14 31.30 18.23 27.66
N VAL A 15 32.18 17.35 28.16
CA VAL A 15 32.66 16.18 27.39
C VAL A 15 31.52 15.23 27.04
N VAL A 16 30.62 14.93 27.98
CA VAL A 16 29.46 14.07 27.74
C VAL A 16 28.54 14.66 26.67
N VAL A 17 28.32 15.98 26.66
CA VAL A 17 27.53 16.64 25.62
C VAL A 17 28.19 16.47 24.24
N TYR A 18 29.50 16.67 24.12
CA TYR A 18 30.17 16.46 22.82
C TYR A 18 30.13 15.00 22.37
N LEU A 19 30.33 14.04 23.28
CA LEU A 19 30.21 12.61 22.97
C LEU A 19 28.80 12.26 22.48
N PHE A 20 27.76 12.78 23.14
CA PHE A 20 26.38 12.63 22.69
C PHE A 20 26.17 13.23 21.30
N LEU A 21 26.69 14.44 21.03
CA LEU A 21 26.55 15.07 19.72
C LEU A 21 27.23 14.26 18.61
N PHE A 22 28.43 13.73 18.86
CA PHE A 22 29.11 12.86 17.89
C PHE A 22 28.33 11.56 17.64
N PHE A 23 27.84 10.92 18.70
CA PHE A 23 26.97 9.76 18.58
C PHE A 23 25.70 10.08 17.78
N PHE A 24 25.04 11.19 18.09
CA PHE A 24 23.81 11.61 17.43
C PHE A 24 24.01 11.88 15.94
N VAL A 25 25.08 12.58 15.56
CA VAL A 25 25.46 12.78 14.16
C VAL A 25 25.73 11.42 13.48
N GLY A 26 26.44 10.52 14.16
CA GLY A 26 26.64 9.14 13.68
C GLY A 26 25.32 8.39 13.46
N LEU A 27 24.36 8.52 14.38
CA LEU A 27 23.03 7.93 14.26
C LEU A 27 22.25 8.51 13.08
N VAL A 28 22.30 9.83 12.86
CA VAL A 28 21.67 10.47 11.69
C VAL A 28 22.25 9.90 10.39
N VAL A 29 23.57 9.77 10.29
CA VAL A 29 24.23 9.17 9.12
C VAL A 29 23.78 7.72 8.93
N TYR A 30 23.77 6.93 10.00
CA TYR A 30 23.32 5.53 9.95
C TYR A 30 21.87 5.40 9.46
N LEU A 31 20.94 6.14 10.07
CA LEU A 31 19.52 6.10 9.71
C LEU A 31 19.26 6.63 8.29
N THR A 32 20.02 7.65 7.85
CA THR A 32 19.94 8.17 6.49
C THR A 32 20.45 7.17 5.44
N LEU A 33 21.35 6.25 5.81
CA LEU A 33 21.75 5.16 4.93
C LEU A 33 20.72 4.02 4.94
N GLU A 34 20.18 3.65 6.11
CA GLU A 34 19.13 2.62 6.19
C GLU A 34 17.85 3.04 5.45
N SER A 35 17.51 4.33 5.42
CA SER A 35 16.34 4.83 4.67
C SER A 35 16.47 4.71 3.14
N LYS A 36 17.68 4.49 2.62
CA LYS A 36 17.96 4.34 1.18
C LYS A 36 17.92 2.91 0.67
N ARG A 37 17.39 1.96 1.46
CA ARG A 37 17.28 0.56 1.04
C ARG A 37 16.25 0.35 -0.05
N GLU A 38 15.22 1.20 -0.12
CA GLU A 38 14.18 1.19 -1.14
C GLU A 38 14.03 2.57 -1.79
N GLY A 39 13.60 2.61 -3.05
CA GLY A 39 13.35 3.86 -3.78
C GLY A 39 14.61 4.64 -4.17
N PHE A 40 15.80 4.06 -3.99
CA PHE A 40 17.08 4.62 -4.42
C PHE A 40 17.77 3.72 -5.45
N PRO A 41 18.60 4.27 -6.35
CA PRO A 41 18.90 5.70 -6.52
C PRO A 41 17.73 6.53 -7.03
N LEU A 42 17.74 7.82 -6.73
CA LEU A 42 16.76 8.77 -7.25
C LEU A 42 16.99 8.96 -8.75
N GLU A 43 15.92 9.06 -9.52
CA GLU A 43 16.00 9.48 -10.92
C GLU A 43 15.76 10.98 -11.03
N THR A 44 16.70 11.68 -11.67
CA THR A 44 16.60 13.10 -11.95
C THR A 44 16.66 13.32 -13.46
N GLU A 45 15.71 14.06 -13.99
CA GLU A 45 15.79 14.54 -15.37
C GLU A 45 16.43 15.94 -15.38
N ARG A 46 17.57 16.08 -16.05
CA ARG A 46 18.23 17.37 -16.24
C ARG A 46 18.61 17.55 -17.70
N PHE A 47 18.08 18.59 -18.34
CA PHE A 47 18.29 18.90 -19.75
C PHE A 47 17.97 17.72 -20.69
N GLY A 48 16.83 17.04 -20.46
CA GLY A 48 16.39 15.90 -21.27
C GLY A 48 17.21 14.62 -21.09
N LYS A 49 18.08 14.55 -20.06
CA LYS A 49 18.84 13.36 -19.70
C LYS A 49 18.45 12.88 -18.32
N ILE A 50 18.03 11.63 -18.23
CA ILE A 50 17.77 10.94 -16.96
C ILE A 50 19.11 10.53 -16.34
N ARG A 51 19.28 10.82 -15.06
CA ARG A 51 20.45 10.46 -14.25
C ARG A 51 19.99 9.78 -12.96
N ARG A 52 20.87 8.93 -12.43
CA ARG A 52 20.68 8.29 -11.13
C ARG A 52 21.54 8.98 -10.08
N GLU A 53 20.92 9.45 -9.01
CA GLU A 53 21.58 10.21 -7.94
C GLU A 53 21.44 9.50 -6.59
N TYR A 54 22.55 9.43 -5.84
CA TYR A 54 22.59 8.80 -4.51
C TYR A 54 22.30 9.79 -3.38
N GLY A 55 22.24 11.08 -3.67
CA GLY A 55 22.18 12.16 -2.68
C GLY A 55 23.55 12.47 -2.05
N ILE A 56 23.55 13.10 -0.88
CA ILE A 56 24.78 13.58 -0.20
C ILE A 56 25.64 12.42 0.32
N LEU A 57 24.98 11.39 0.89
CA LEU A 57 25.64 10.15 1.30
C LEU A 57 25.57 9.12 0.16
N GLY A 58 26.50 8.17 0.15
CA GLY A 58 26.44 7.03 -0.77
C GLY A 58 25.26 6.08 -0.51
N MET A 59 25.29 4.91 -1.16
CA MET A 59 24.34 3.83 -0.94
C MET A 59 24.75 2.94 0.25
N PRO A 60 23.79 2.41 1.03
CA PRO A 60 24.07 1.44 2.07
C PRO A 60 24.60 0.12 1.47
N ARG A 61 25.27 -0.68 2.30
CA ARG A 61 25.62 -2.06 1.92
C ARG A 61 24.36 -2.90 1.76
N ILE A 62 24.40 -3.82 0.79
CA ILE A 62 23.33 -4.78 0.53
C ILE A 62 23.08 -5.64 1.78
N LYS A 63 21.82 -5.73 2.19
CA LYS A 63 21.33 -6.65 3.23
C LYS A 63 20.55 -7.77 2.55
N LYS A 64 20.81 -9.01 2.97
CA LYS A 64 20.12 -10.22 2.52
C LYS A 64 19.00 -10.54 3.53
N PHE A 65 17.78 -10.69 3.05
CA PHE A 65 16.64 -11.18 3.81
C PHE A 65 16.28 -12.55 3.27
N VAL A 66 16.36 -13.57 4.13
CA VAL A 66 15.90 -14.93 3.82
C VAL A 66 14.46 -15.00 4.29
N THR A 67 13.53 -15.30 3.38
CA THR A 67 12.12 -15.43 3.71
C THR A 67 11.80 -16.86 4.16
N GLU A 68 10.67 -17.04 4.84
CA GLU A 68 10.21 -18.33 5.38
C GLU A 68 10.15 -19.42 4.30
N PHE A 69 9.78 -19.06 3.06
CA PHE A 69 9.60 -19.99 1.94
C PHE A 69 10.85 -20.13 1.06
N GLY A 70 12.03 -19.76 1.57
CA GLY A 70 13.31 -19.97 0.91
C GLY A 70 13.68 -18.93 -0.16
N GLU A 71 12.77 -18.01 -0.48
CA GLU A 71 13.08 -16.85 -1.32
C GLU A 71 14.04 -15.91 -0.62
N THR A 72 14.87 -15.21 -1.39
CA THR A 72 15.80 -14.23 -0.85
C THR A 72 15.54 -12.86 -1.45
N TYR A 73 15.37 -11.88 -0.57
CA TYR A 73 15.28 -10.48 -0.93
C TYR A 73 16.58 -9.74 -0.59
N PHE A 74 16.98 -8.79 -1.45
CA PHE A 74 18.19 -7.98 -1.24
C PHE A 74 17.83 -6.50 -1.29
N ALA A 75 18.26 -5.74 -0.28
CA ALA A 75 18.04 -4.29 -0.22
C ALA A 75 19.34 -3.52 0.09
N PRO A 76 19.72 -2.52 -0.73
CA PRO A 76 19.10 -2.13 -1.98
C PRO A 76 19.25 -3.21 -3.06
N MET A 77 18.35 -3.20 -4.04
CA MET A 77 18.46 -4.08 -5.20
C MET A 77 19.76 -3.83 -5.95
N ALA A 78 20.44 -4.90 -6.38
CA ALA A 78 21.70 -4.78 -7.14
C ALA A 78 21.50 -3.99 -8.45
N ASN A 79 20.38 -4.24 -9.12
CA ASN A 79 19.93 -3.50 -10.30
C ASN A 79 18.52 -2.96 -10.02
N PRO A 80 18.37 -1.65 -9.75
CA PRO A 80 17.05 -1.06 -9.55
C PRO A 80 16.25 -1.17 -10.87
N PRO A 81 14.96 -1.50 -10.80
CA PRO A 81 14.11 -1.61 -11.97
C PRO A 81 14.05 -0.27 -12.72
N ASN A 82 13.73 -0.34 -14.01
CA ASN A 82 13.47 0.88 -14.78
C ASN A 82 12.20 1.55 -14.23
N THR A 83 12.15 2.88 -14.34
CA THR A 83 10.94 3.63 -13.98
C THR A 83 9.73 3.10 -14.72
N GLU A 84 8.69 2.81 -13.94
CA GLU A 84 7.45 2.25 -14.45
C GLU A 84 6.77 3.26 -15.38
N LYS A 85 6.35 2.78 -16.56
CA LYS A 85 5.57 3.59 -17.49
C LYS A 85 4.13 3.57 -17.03
N VAL A 86 3.69 4.68 -16.46
CA VAL A 86 2.31 4.88 -16.01
C VAL A 86 1.41 5.39 -17.13
N SER A 87 0.11 5.11 -17.06
CA SER A 87 -0.88 5.61 -18.03
C SER A 87 -1.29 7.06 -17.70
N ALA A 88 -0.33 7.97 -17.73
CA ALA A 88 -0.54 9.39 -17.46
C ALA A 88 0.44 10.28 -18.22
N VAL A 89 0.04 11.53 -18.46
CA VAL A 89 0.84 12.54 -19.17
C VAL A 89 0.99 13.81 -18.32
N PRO A 90 2.14 14.51 -18.39
CA PRO A 90 2.29 15.80 -17.72
C PRO A 90 1.26 16.80 -18.24
N ILE A 91 0.61 17.54 -17.34
CA ILE A 91 -0.30 18.62 -17.75
C ILE A 91 0.43 19.87 -18.23
N HIS A 92 1.72 19.99 -17.87
CA HIS A 92 2.60 21.09 -18.22
C HIS A 92 4.01 20.57 -18.56
N PRO A 93 4.82 21.32 -19.34
CA PRO A 93 6.08 20.82 -19.89
C PRO A 93 7.29 20.92 -18.93
N TRP A 94 7.13 21.43 -17.71
CA TRP A 94 8.22 21.59 -16.76
C TRP A 94 8.32 20.44 -15.76
N ASN A 95 9.53 20.18 -15.26
CA ASN A 95 9.76 19.18 -14.22
C ASN A 95 8.96 19.54 -12.95
N GLY A 96 8.30 18.53 -12.37
CA GLY A 96 7.43 18.73 -11.22
C GLY A 96 5.98 19.12 -11.57
N ALA A 97 5.63 19.25 -12.85
CA ALA A 97 4.23 19.30 -13.27
C ALA A 97 3.51 18.00 -12.87
N PRO A 98 2.27 18.07 -12.37
CA PRO A 98 1.51 16.86 -12.06
C PRO A 98 1.12 16.12 -13.35
N LEU A 99 0.83 14.83 -13.20
CA LEU A 99 0.41 13.97 -14.29
C LEU A 99 -1.12 13.84 -14.30
N ALA A 100 -1.74 13.93 -15.47
CA ALA A 100 -3.15 13.60 -15.68
C ALA A 100 -3.28 12.17 -16.22
N PRO A 101 -4.21 11.35 -15.68
CA PRO A 101 -4.47 10.01 -16.18
C PRO A 101 -4.94 10.03 -17.64
N VAL A 102 -4.49 9.05 -18.41
CA VAL A 102 -4.99 8.78 -19.77
C VAL A 102 -6.02 7.66 -19.69
N GLY A 103 -7.23 7.90 -20.23
CA GLY A 103 -8.31 6.91 -20.24
C GLY A 103 -9.14 6.90 -18.96
N ASN A 104 -9.53 5.71 -18.49
CA ASN A 104 -10.29 5.58 -17.25
C ASN A 104 -9.37 5.75 -16.04
N PRO A 105 -9.51 6.82 -15.24
CA PRO A 105 -8.60 7.10 -14.13
C PRO A 105 -8.63 6.05 -13.01
N LEU A 106 -9.73 5.29 -12.85
CA LEU A 106 -9.81 4.21 -11.87
C LEU A 106 -8.92 3.00 -12.23
N LEU A 107 -8.60 2.85 -13.51
CA LEU A 107 -7.82 1.72 -14.05
C LEU A 107 -6.46 2.14 -14.61
N ALA A 108 -6.12 3.42 -14.52
CA ALA A 108 -4.88 3.96 -15.07
C ALA A 108 -3.64 3.60 -14.24
N GLY A 109 -3.80 3.13 -12.99
CA GLY A 109 -2.69 2.78 -12.10
C GLY A 109 -1.91 3.99 -11.58
N VAL A 110 -2.54 5.17 -11.50
CA VAL A 110 -1.87 6.44 -11.19
C VAL A 110 -2.46 7.17 -9.99
N GLY A 111 -1.65 8.01 -9.35
CA GLY A 111 -2.07 8.81 -8.21
C GLY A 111 -2.55 7.92 -7.06
N PRO A 112 -3.74 8.17 -6.48
CA PRO A 112 -4.28 7.32 -5.41
C PRO A 112 -4.70 5.92 -5.90
N GLY A 113 -4.71 5.70 -7.22
CA GLY A 113 -4.92 4.40 -7.86
C GLY A 113 -3.63 3.66 -8.23
N SER A 114 -2.47 4.16 -7.83
CA SER A 114 -1.20 3.46 -8.02
C SER A 114 -1.07 2.27 -7.09
N TYR A 115 -0.39 1.24 -7.58
CA TYR A 115 -0.11 0.01 -6.85
C TYR A 115 1.33 -0.43 -7.11
N ALA A 116 1.92 -1.19 -6.18
CA ALA A 116 3.22 -1.80 -6.41
C ALA A 116 3.05 -3.09 -7.22
N ASN A 117 3.93 -3.32 -8.21
CA ASN A 117 4.01 -4.60 -8.91
C ASN A 117 4.66 -5.67 -8.02
N ARG A 118 3.96 -6.06 -6.94
CA ARG A 118 4.35 -7.14 -6.04
C ARG A 118 4.33 -8.49 -6.78
N ALA A 119 4.89 -9.50 -6.13
CA ALA A 119 4.96 -10.84 -6.68
C ALA A 119 3.55 -11.39 -6.98
N ASP A 120 3.39 -12.04 -8.13
CA ASP A 120 2.09 -12.56 -8.60
C ASP A 120 1.87 -14.00 -8.11
N HIS A 121 2.00 -14.19 -6.80
CA HIS A 121 1.64 -15.41 -6.09
C HIS A 121 0.93 -15.04 -4.79
N VAL A 122 0.29 -16.02 -4.17
CA VAL A 122 -0.48 -15.85 -2.93
C VAL A 122 0.46 -15.69 -1.73
N ASP A 123 0.06 -14.93 -0.71
CA ASP A 123 0.74 -14.97 0.58
C ASP A 123 0.45 -16.31 1.25
N TYR A 124 1.47 -16.99 1.77
CA TYR A 124 1.32 -18.34 2.30
C TYR A 124 1.26 -18.36 3.82
N ASP A 125 0.47 -19.27 4.38
CA ASP A 125 0.51 -19.64 5.79
C ASP A 125 1.70 -20.57 6.10
N LEU A 126 1.87 -20.92 7.37
CA LEU A 126 2.98 -21.79 7.82
C LEU A 126 2.94 -23.22 7.22
N GLU A 127 1.80 -23.63 6.65
CA GLU A 127 1.59 -24.94 6.04
C GLU A 127 1.64 -24.88 4.50
N GLY A 128 1.88 -23.70 3.93
CA GLY A 128 1.99 -23.47 2.50
C GLY A 128 0.66 -23.29 1.77
N HIS A 129 -0.44 -23.06 2.49
CA HIS A 129 -1.71 -22.70 1.88
C HIS A 129 -1.90 -21.18 1.78
N ALA A 130 -2.88 -20.72 1.01
CA ALA A 130 -3.21 -19.31 0.91
C ALA A 130 -3.59 -18.68 2.27
N ARG A 131 -2.90 -17.63 2.70
CA ARG A 131 -3.16 -17.00 3.99
C ARG A 131 -4.53 -16.29 4.05
N ILE A 132 -4.90 -15.59 2.99
CA ILE A 132 -6.20 -14.93 2.88
C ILE A 132 -7.11 -15.80 2.03
N ARG A 133 -8.18 -16.33 2.63
CA ARG A 133 -9.13 -17.25 1.99
C ARG A 133 -10.58 -16.88 2.33
N PRO A 134 -11.55 -17.23 1.46
CA PRO A 134 -12.96 -17.05 1.77
C PRO A 134 -13.38 -17.95 2.95
N LEU A 135 -14.33 -17.48 3.76
CA LEU A 135 -14.82 -18.18 4.96
C LEU A 135 -15.37 -19.57 4.63
N ARG A 136 -15.95 -19.77 3.42
CA ARG A 136 -16.38 -21.08 2.94
C ARG A 136 -15.28 -22.16 2.94
N LYS A 137 -14.00 -21.77 2.91
CA LYS A 137 -12.83 -22.68 2.99
C LYS A 137 -12.24 -22.82 4.39
N LEU A 138 -12.78 -22.09 5.36
CA LEU A 138 -12.28 -22.02 6.73
C LEU A 138 -13.36 -22.54 7.69
N HIS A 139 -13.60 -23.85 7.66
CA HIS A 139 -14.73 -24.49 8.38
C HIS A 139 -14.69 -24.32 9.91
N GLU A 140 -13.51 -24.06 10.48
CA GLU A 140 -13.32 -23.86 11.92
C GLU A 140 -13.50 -22.40 12.37
N ILE A 141 -13.55 -21.48 11.41
CA ILE A 141 -13.67 -20.04 11.67
C ILE A 141 -15.13 -19.63 11.46
N SER A 142 -15.63 -18.78 12.34
CA SER A 142 -16.97 -18.21 12.23
C SER A 142 -16.95 -16.73 12.58
N ILE A 143 -17.92 -16.01 12.03
CA ILE A 143 -18.12 -14.61 12.40
C ILE A 143 -18.71 -14.57 13.81
N SER A 144 -18.14 -13.72 14.66
CA SER A 144 -18.61 -13.46 16.01
C SER A 144 -20.11 -13.17 16.04
N LYS A 145 -20.84 -13.81 16.97
CA LYS A 145 -22.29 -13.65 17.13
C LYS A 145 -22.71 -12.26 17.63
N ILE A 146 -21.76 -11.49 18.15
CA ILE A 146 -22.00 -10.13 18.67
C ILE A 146 -21.97 -9.12 17.52
N ASP A 147 -21.24 -9.43 16.45
CA ASP A 147 -21.03 -8.55 15.32
C ASP A 147 -22.10 -8.73 14.24
N THR A 148 -22.27 -7.70 13.41
CA THR A 148 -23.17 -7.80 12.26
C THR A 148 -22.54 -8.74 11.23
N ASN A 149 -23.21 -9.84 10.91
CA ASN A 149 -22.80 -10.68 9.79
C ASN A 149 -23.01 -9.91 8.46
N PRO A 150 -21.94 -9.60 7.71
CA PRO A 150 -22.05 -8.86 6.47
C PRO A 150 -22.62 -9.69 5.31
N ILE A 151 -22.58 -11.03 5.39
CA ILE A 151 -23.07 -11.92 4.34
C ILE A 151 -24.58 -11.71 4.15
N GLY A 152 -24.99 -11.46 2.90
CA GLY A 152 -26.37 -11.14 2.53
C GLY A 152 -26.72 -9.64 2.62
N LEU A 153 -25.86 -8.79 3.18
CA LEU A 153 -26.11 -7.35 3.20
C LEU A 153 -25.92 -6.75 1.80
N SER A 154 -26.71 -5.71 1.51
CA SER A 154 -26.57 -4.95 0.26
C SER A 154 -25.42 -3.95 0.36
N VAL A 155 -24.61 -3.89 -0.69
CA VAL A 155 -23.52 -2.92 -0.83
C VAL A 155 -24.05 -1.68 -1.56
N ILE A 156 -23.87 -0.52 -0.96
CA ILE A 156 -24.37 0.76 -1.44
C ILE A 156 -23.16 1.64 -1.82
N GLY A 157 -23.13 2.09 -3.07
CA GLY A 157 -22.08 2.97 -3.59
C GLY A 157 -22.21 4.41 -3.09
N ALA A 158 -21.23 5.24 -3.45
CA ALA A 158 -21.18 6.65 -3.03
C ALA A 158 -22.33 7.50 -3.60
N ASP A 159 -22.97 7.03 -4.68
CA ASP A 159 -24.19 7.58 -5.28
C ASP A 159 -25.48 7.16 -4.57
N GLY A 160 -25.39 6.35 -3.50
CA GLY A 160 -26.55 5.85 -2.76
C GLY A 160 -27.28 4.70 -3.46
N GLN A 161 -26.78 4.24 -4.61
CA GLN A 161 -27.38 3.14 -5.37
C GLN A 161 -26.83 1.79 -4.90
N LYS A 162 -27.62 0.74 -5.10
CA LYS A 162 -27.18 -0.64 -4.80
C LYS A 162 -26.19 -1.11 -5.86
N ALA A 163 -24.99 -1.47 -5.43
CA ALA A 163 -23.94 -2.04 -6.27
C ALA A 163 -24.04 -3.57 -6.39
N GLY A 164 -24.37 -4.23 -5.28
CA GLY A 164 -24.33 -5.69 -5.19
C GLY A 164 -24.77 -6.22 -3.83
N THR A 165 -24.52 -7.50 -3.59
CA THR A 165 -24.82 -8.16 -2.30
C THR A 165 -23.60 -8.98 -1.87
N VAL A 166 -23.26 -8.93 -0.58
CA VAL A 166 -22.13 -9.72 -0.05
C VAL A 166 -22.49 -11.20 -0.08
N THR A 167 -21.63 -12.03 -0.66
CA THR A 167 -21.78 -13.48 -0.75
C THR A 167 -20.89 -14.23 0.23
N ASP A 168 -19.73 -13.68 0.59
CA ASP A 168 -18.79 -14.29 1.52
C ASP A 168 -17.88 -13.23 2.16
N VAL A 169 -17.09 -13.62 3.16
CA VAL A 169 -16.02 -12.82 3.75
C VAL A 169 -14.68 -13.52 3.56
N TRP A 170 -13.63 -12.77 3.24
CA TRP A 170 -12.28 -13.28 3.12
C TRP A 170 -11.48 -12.91 4.36
N VAL A 171 -10.92 -13.94 4.98
CA VAL A 171 -10.30 -13.87 6.30
C VAL A 171 -8.82 -14.18 6.16
N ASP A 172 -8.00 -13.35 6.79
CA ASP A 172 -6.63 -13.70 7.16
C ASP A 172 -6.70 -14.53 8.43
N HIS A 173 -6.59 -15.85 8.28
CA HIS A 173 -6.74 -16.79 9.41
C HIS A 173 -5.53 -16.79 10.35
N MET A 174 -4.37 -16.29 9.90
CA MET A 174 -3.17 -16.20 10.74
C MET A 174 -3.25 -15.04 11.73
N GLU A 175 -3.98 -13.97 11.38
CA GLU A 175 -4.23 -12.83 12.26
C GLU A 175 -5.67 -12.76 12.80
N MET A 176 -6.55 -13.70 12.39
CA MET A 176 -7.98 -13.73 12.75
C MET A 176 -8.71 -12.41 12.40
N LEU A 177 -8.47 -11.90 11.19
CA LEU A 177 -9.01 -10.62 10.70
C LEU A 177 -9.73 -10.78 9.37
N ILE A 178 -10.91 -10.16 9.22
CA ILE A 178 -11.56 -10.03 7.92
C ILE A 178 -10.79 -8.98 7.10
N ARG A 179 -10.35 -9.33 5.89
CA ARG A 179 -9.62 -8.43 4.98
C ARG A 179 -10.51 -7.91 3.85
N TYR A 180 -11.34 -8.78 3.28
CA TYR A 180 -12.23 -8.43 2.16
C TYR A 180 -13.65 -8.99 2.37
N LEU A 181 -14.61 -8.36 1.73
CA LEU A 181 -15.96 -8.87 1.52
C LEU A 181 -16.07 -9.30 0.05
N GLU A 182 -16.56 -10.51 -0.20
CA GLU A 182 -16.86 -10.95 -1.56
C GLU A 182 -18.26 -10.44 -1.93
N VAL A 183 -18.35 -9.66 -3.01
CA VAL A 183 -19.58 -9.00 -3.44
C VAL A 183 -20.00 -9.56 -4.80
N ASP A 184 -21.24 -10.01 -4.90
CA ASP A 184 -21.89 -10.33 -6.17
C ASP A 184 -22.46 -9.07 -6.82
N VAL A 185 -21.93 -8.75 -7.98
CA VAL A 185 -22.26 -7.60 -8.82
C VAL A 185 -22.80 -8.15 -10.14
N ALA A 186 -24.12 -8.38 -10.18
CA ALA A 186 -24.83 -8.92 -11.34
C ALA A 186 -24.23 -10.24 -11.89
N GLY A 187 -23.92 -11.19 -10.99
CA GLY A 187 -23.36 -12.50 -11.33
C GLY A 187 -21.82 -12.52 -11.37
N ASN A 188 -21.15 -11.38 -11.18
CA ASN A 188 -19.70 -11.30 -11.07
C ASN A 188 -19.28 -11.11 -9.62
N ARG A 189 -18.35 -11.94 -9.16
CA ARG A 189 -17.73 -11.80 -7.84
C ARG A 189 -16.58 -10.81 -7.90
N THR A 190 -16.54 -9.89 -6.96
CA THR A 190 -15.42 -8.98 -6.75
C THR A 190 -15.10 -8.85 -5.26
N LEU A 191 -13.87 -8.47 -4.94
CA LEU A 191 -13.44 -8.26 -3.56
C LEU A 191 -13.55 -6.78 -3.20
N LEU A 192 -14.20 -6.52 -2.09
CA LEU A 192 -14.34 -5.20 -1.47
C LEU A 192 -13.48 -5.17 -0.20
N PRO A 193 -12.42 -4.35 -0.14
CA PRO A 193 -11.60 -4.23 1.07
C PRO A 193 -12.42 -3.73 2.26
N ILE A 194 -12.19 -4.34 3.43
CA ILE A 194 -12.95 -4.04 4.65
C ILE A 194 -12.76 -2.58 5.11
N ASN A 195 -11.59 -2.00 4.86
CA ASN A 195 -11.23 -0.62 5.20
C ASN A 195 -11.99 0.42 4.37
N PHE A 196 -12.58 0.03 3.23
CA PHE A 196 -13.50 0.87 2.45
C PHE A 196 -14.98 0.60 2.77
N SER A 197 -15.26 -0.29 3.72
CA SER A 197 -16.60 -0.77 4.03
C SER A 197 -17.10 -0.20 5.36
N ARG A 198 -18.11 0.68 5.32
CA ARG A 198 -18.86 1.05 6.52
C ARG A 198 -20.02 0.07 6.71
N ILE A 199 -19.81 -0.93 7.56
CA ILE A 199 -20.81 -1.96 7.86
C ILE A 199 -21.85 -1.39 8.84
N GLY A 200 -23.08 -1.25 8.35
CA GLY A 200 -24.25 -0.94 9.17
C GLY A 200 -25.07 -2.20 9.49
N LYS A 201 -26.23 -2.01 10.14
CA LYS A 201 -27.11 -3.13 10.52
C LYS A 201 -27.82 -3.79 9.32
N ARG A 202 -28.00 -3.07 8.21
CA ARG A 202 -28.80 -3.49 7.05
C ARG A 202 -28.07 -3.38 5.71
N ASP A 203 -27.02 -2.57 5.67
CA ASP A 203 -26.30 -2.23 4.45
C ASP A 203 -24.83 -2.00 4.76
N ILE A 204 -24.03 -2.03 3.70
CA ILE A 204 -22.62 -1.69 3.73
C ILE A 204 -22.43 -0.52 2.79
N LYS A 205 -21.98 0.61 3.33
CA LYS A 205 -21.77 1.83 2.55
C LYS A 205 -20.32 1.93 2.12
N VAL A 206 -20.11 2.17 0.84
CA VAL A 206 -18.80 2.35 0.23
C VAL A 206 -18.74 3.75 -0.37
N GLN A 207 -17.92 4.61 0.23
CA GLN A 207 -17.80 6.02 -0.18
C GLN A 207 -16.77 6.22 -1.31
N SER A 208 -15.86 5.26 -1.51
CA SER A 208 -14.77 5.40 -2.48
C SER A 208 -15.27 5.40 -3.92
N ILE A 209 -16.22 4.54 -4.31
CA ILE A 209 -16.67 4.39 -5.70
C ILE A 209 -18.20 4.42 -5.83
N LEU A 210 -18.71 4.73 -7.03
CA LEU A 210 -20.13 4.68 -7.38
C LEU A 210 -20.59 3.22 -7.57
N ALA A 211 -21.89 2.96 -7.44
CA ALA A 211 -22.43 1.61 -7.61
C ALA A 211 -22.11 1.00 -8.97
N SER A 212 -22.17 1.81 -10.04
CA SER A 212 -21.87 1.37 -11.40
C SER A 212 -20.41 1.00 -11.64
N GLN A 213 -19.48 1.48 -10.81
CA GLN A 213 -18.03 1.25 -10.94
C GLN A 213 -17.60 -0.10 -10.36
N PHE A 214 -18.44 -0.76 -9.55
CA PHE A 214 -18.13 -2.07 -8.98
C PHE A 214 -17.88 -3.16 -10.04
N ASN A 215 -18.46 -3.02 -11.24
CA ASN A 215 -18.26 -3.97 -12.34
C ASN A 215 -16.84 -3.95 -12.94
N GLN A 216 -16.05 -2.92 -12.64
CA GLN A 216 -14.71 -2.68 -13.16
C GLN A 216 -13.61 -2.97 -12.14
N VAL A 217 -13.96 -3.32 -10.90
CA VAL A 217 -12.97 -3.70 -9.88
C VAL A 217 -12.13 -4.88 -10.41
N PRO A 218 -10.79 -4.82 -10.29
CA PRO A 218 -9.91 -5.91 -10.70
C PRO A 218 -10.35 -7.25 -10.11
N LYS A 219 -10.36 -8.29 -10.95
CA LYS A 219 -10.81 -9.63 -10.55
C LYS A 219 -9.62 -10.48 -10.11
N THR A 220 -9.87 -11.41 -9.21
CA THR A 220 -8.92 -12.49 -8.91
C THR A 220 -8.91 -13.50 -10.05
N LYS A 221 -7.76 -14.11 -10.32
CA LYS A 221 -7.64 -15.23 -11.26
C LYS A 221 -8.28 -16.50 -10.71
N HIS A 222 -8.15 -16.71 -9.40
CA HIS A 222 -8.69 -17.87 -8.69
C HIS A 222 -9.88 -17.45 -7.82
N PRO A 223 -10.98 -18.24 -7.76
CA PRO A 223 -12.15 -17.87 -6.98
C PRO A 223 -11.98 -18.00 -5.46
N GLU A 224 -10.89 -18.59 -4.99
CA GLU A 224 -10.65 -18.88 -3.57
C GLU A 224 -9.29 -18.41 -3.05
N GLU A 225 -8.51 -17.72 -3.89
CA GLU A 225 -7.19 -17.20 -3.55
C GLU A 225 -7.02 -15.81 -4.15
N VAL A 226 -6.19 -14.98 -3.52
CA VAL A 226 -5.83 -13.65 -3.98
C VAL A 226 -4.31 -13.51 -3.92
N THR A 227 -3.68 -13.11 -5.02
CA THR A 227 -2.22 -12.90 -5.04
C THR A 227 -1.83 -11.57 -4.42
N LEU A 228 -0.58 -11.41 -3.98
CA LEU A 228 -0.09 -10.14 -3.45
C LEU A 228 -0.27 -8.98 -4.46
N LEU A 229 -0.14 -9.28 -5.75
CA LEU A 229 -0.40 -8.31 -6.83
C LEU A 229 -1.89 -8.00 -7.02
N GLU A 230 -2.76 -8.99 -6.86
CA GLU A 230 -4.22 -8.78 -6.93
C GLU A 230 -4.71 -7.97 -5.74
N GLU A 231 -4.21 -8.22 -4.53
CA GLU A 231 -4.49 -7.42 -3.33
C GLU A 231 -4.18 -5.93 -3.56
N GLU A 232 -3.00 -5.65 -4.11
CA GLU A 232 -2.52 -4.32 -4.50
C GLU A 232 -3.46 -3.65 -5.52
N LYS A 233 -3.80 -4.34 -6.61
CA LYS A 233 -4.67 -3.80 -7.67
C LYS A 233 -6.09 -3.53 -7.18
N ILE A 234 -6.66 -4.44 -6.39
CA ILE A 234 -8.00 -4.28 -5.81
C ILE A 234 -7.99 -3.08 -4.86
N MET A 235 -7.05 -3.01 -3.92
CA MET A 235 -6.96 -1.90 -2.97
C MET A 235 -6.78 -0.55 -3.67
N ALA A 236 -5.88 -0.50 -4.65
CA ALA A 236 -5.62 0.70 -5.43
C ALA A 236 -6.83 1.15 -6.25
N TYR A 237 -7.66 0.24 -6.77
CA TYR A 237 -8.89 0.62 -7.48
C TYR A 237 -9.85 1.43 -6.57
N PHE A 238 -10.05 0.98 -5.34
CA PHE A 238 -10.87 1.73 -4.36
C PHE A 238 -10.16 3.02 -3.89
N GLY A 239 -8.84 3.01 -3.79
CA GLY A 239 -8.04 4.21 -3.56
C GLY A 239 -8.23 5.25 -4.67
N ALA A 240 -8.19 4.84 -5.94
CA ALA A 240 -8.45 5.67 -7.10
C ALA A 240 -9.80 6.39 -6.98
N GLY A 241 -10.82 5.66 -6.51
CA GLY A 241 -12.16 6.18 -6.30
C GLY A 241 -12.21 7.43 -5.41
N THR A 242 -11.36 7.54 -4.39
CA THR A 242 -11.38 8.69 -3.46
C THR A 242 -11.12 10.03 -4.15
N LEU A 243 -10.43 10.03 -5.29
CA LEU A 243 -10.17 11.21 -6.11
C LEU A 243 -10.91 11.18 -7.46
N TYR A 244 -11.12 10.00 -8.04
CA TYR A 244 -11.54 9.85 -9.43
C TYR A 244 -12.95 9.29 -9.64
N ALA A 245 -13.67 8.89 -8.59
CA ALA A 245 -15.01 8.31 -8.75
C ALA A 245 -16.02 9.28 -9.39
N THR A 246 -15.87 10.59 -9.15
CA THR A 246 -16.63 11.64 -9.83
C THR A 246 -15.68 12.78 -10.24
N PRO A 247 -15.95 13.51 -11.33
CA PRO A 247 -15.11 14.64 -11.75
C PRO A 247 -14.95 15.69 -10.66
N GLY A 248 -16.02 16.00 -9.92
CA GLY A 248 -15.99 17.00 -8.85
C GLY A 248 -15.09 16.69 -7.66
N ARG A 249 -14.61 15.44 -7.50
CA ARG A 249 -13.63 15.09 -6.44
C ARG A 249 -12.21 15.58 -6.75
N GLN A 250 -11.91 15.87 -8.01
CA GLN A 250 -10.60 16.36 -8.44
C GLN A 250 -10.46 17.88 -8.26
N GLU A 251 -11.60 18.57 -8.14
CA GLU A 251 -11.63 20.02 -8.02
C GLU A 251 -11.38 20.48 -6.58
N PRO A 252 -10.92 21.72 -6.37
CA PRO A 252 -10.85 22.32 -5.06
C PRO A 252 -12.20 22.25 -4.33
N LEU A 253 -12.16 22.01 -3.02
CA LEU A 253 -13.36 21.88 -2.19
C LEU A 253 -14.13 23.20 -2.03
N ILE A 254 -13.45 24.34 -2.15
CA ILE A 254 -13.96 25.70 -1.96
C ILE A 254 -13.42 26.59 -3.07
#